data_AF-A0A535C2Y5-F1
#
_entry.id   AF-A0A535C2Y5-F1
#
_cell.length_a   1.000
_cell.length_b   1.000
_cell.length_c   1.000
_cell.angle_alpha   90.00
_cell.angle_beta   90.00
_cell.angle_gamma   90.00
#
_symmetry.space_group_name_H-M   'P 1'
#
loop_
_entity.id
_entity.type
_entity.pdbx_description
1 polymer ?
#
loop_
_entity_poly.entity_id
_entity_poly.type
_entity_poly.pdbx_seq_one_letter_code
_entity_poly.pdbx_strand_id
1 'polypeptide(L)'
;MLKLIIRALAVLVPAALLIAPVTQASSQASLADVRQATAKFHDLHQTTSAGYIRLLPCFDLPGVGGMGQHYVNTGMLDATVNATQPEALVYEVDGNMLKLVAVEYIIPLDKWQSTAQPRLFGKEFTRIDSLGLWALHAWIWRPNPSGIFENYNPSVRMCPGH
;
A
#
# COMPACT_ATOMS: atom_id res chain seq x y z
N MET A 1 -71.31 22.66 -45.47
CA MET A 1 -69.94 22.15 -45.74
C MET A 1 -68.95 23.15 -45.16
N LEU A 2 -68.34 22.85 -44.02
CA LEU A 2 -67.40 23.75 -43.33
C LEU A 2 -66.08 22.99 -43.12
N LYS A 3 -65.02 23.40 -43.84
CA LYS A 3 -63.68 22.82 -43.76
C LYS A 3 -62.96 23.36 -42.52
N LEU A 4 -62.64 22.49 -41.57
CA LEU A 4 -61.80 22.80 -40.42
C LEU A 4 -60.33 22.82 -40.87
N ILE A 5 -59.66 23.96 -40.75
CA ILE A 5 -58.21 24.10 -40.98
C ILE A 5 -57.54 23.97 -39.61
N ILE A 6 -56.83 22.87 -39.37
CA ILE A 6 -55.98 22.67 -38.19
C ILE A 6 -54.61 23.27 -38.50
N ARG A 7 -54.22 24.34 -37.78
CA ARG A 7 -52.86 24.86 -37.80
C ARG A 7 -52.02 24.07 -36.79
N ALA A 8 -51.03 23.32 -37.27
CA ALA A 8 -50.03 22.70 -36.41
C ALA A 8 -49.05 23.77 -35.91
N LEU A 9 -49.00 24.00 -34.59
CA LEU A 9 -47.89 24.71 -33.97
C LEU A 9 -46.74 23.71 -33.76
N ALA A 10 -45.60 23.95 -34.42
CA ALA A 10 -44.37 23.24 -34.13
C ALA A 10 -43.76 23.79 -32.83
N VAL A 11 -43.68 22.96 -31.80
CA VAL A 11 -42.96 23.26 -30.55
C VAL A 11 -41.50 22.91 -30.74
N LEU A 12 -40.62 23.91 -30.82
CA LEU A 12 -39.18 23.73 -30.78
C LEU A 12 -38.75 23.52 -29.32
N VAL A 13 -38.30 22.32 -28.97
CA VAL A 13 -37.69 22.04 -27.66
C VAL A 13 -36.17 22.24 -27.81
N PRO A 14 -35.54 23.14 -27.04
CA PRO A 14 -34.08 23.28 -27.06
C PRO A 14 -33.44 22.07 -26.35
N ALA A 15 -32.62 21.31 -27.08
CA ALA A 15 -31.80 20.25 -26.52
C ALA A 15 -30.68 20.87 -25.67
N ALA A 16 -30.83 20.85 -24.35
CA ALA A 16 -29.75 21.20 -23.43
C ALA A 16 -28.69 20.10 -23.43
N LEU A 17 -27.51 20.39 -23.98
CA LEU A 17 -26.31 19.56 -23.85
C LEU A 17 -25.84 19.59 -22.40
N LEU A 18 -26.14 18.54 -21.64
CA LEU A 18 -25.57 18.30 -20.32
C LEU A 18 -24.09 17.94 -20.50
N ILE A 19 -23.20 18.90 -20.25
CA ILE A 19 -21.78 18.61 -20.07
C ILE A 19 -21.62 17.98 -18.68
N ALA A 20 -21.61 16.65 -18.62
CA ALA A 20 -21.24 15.96 -17.40
C ALA A 20 -19.75 16.21 -17.12
N PRO A 21 -19.36 16.62 -15.90
CA PRO A 21 -17.96 16.66 -15.53
C PRO A 21 -17.42 15.24 -15.56
N VAL A 22 -16.37 14.99 -16.34
CA VAL A 22 -15.61 13.75 -16.28
C VAL A 22 -14.84 13.77 -14.96
N THR A 23 -15.38 13.12 -13.93
CA THR A 23 -14.65 12.85 -12.69
C THR A 23 -13.60 11.80 -12.98
N GLN A 24 -12.37 12.24 -13.21
CA GLN A 24 -11.22 11.36 -13.31
C GLN A 24 -10.85 10.88 -11.89
N ALA A 25 -11.53 9.84 -11.42
CA ALA A 25 -11.15 9.14 -10.19
C ALA A 25 -9.82 8.42 -10.47
N SER A 26 -8.70 9.07 -10.15
CA SER A 26 -7.44 8.33 -9.97
C SER A 26 -7.62 7.51 -8.70
N SER A 27 -8.02 6.25 -8.87
CA SER A 27 -8.16 5.27 -7.80
C SER A 27 -6.77 4.94 -7.25
N GLN A 28 -6.19 5.83 -6.44
CA GLN A 28 -5.11 5.43 -5.54
C GLN A 28 -5.70 4.40 -4.58
N ALA A 29 -5.12 3.20 -4.55
CA ALA A 29 -5.57 2.13 -3.66
C ALA A 29 -5.61 2.63 -2.21
N SER A 30 -6.61 2.20 -1.46
CA SER A 30 -6.73 2.47 -0.03
C SER A 30 -5.96 1.44 0.79
N LEU A 31 -5.67 1.74 2.06
CA LEU A 31 -5.13 0.75 2.99
C LEU A 31 -6.08 -0.45 3.21
N ALA A 32 -7.37 -0.29 2.95
CA ALA A 32 -8.31 -1.41 2.98
C ALA A 32 -8.06 -2.38 1.82
N ASP A 33 -7.74 -1.87 0.63
CA ASP A 33 -7.40 -2.70 -0.52
C ASP A 33 -6.10 -3.48 -0.28
N VAL A 34 -5.11 -2.86 0.38
CA VAL A 34 -3.88 -3.54 0.79
C VAL A 34 -4.17 -4.67 1.76
N ARG A 35 -5.01 -4.44 2.78
CA ARG A 35 -5.44 -5.51 3.71
C ARG A 35 -6.12 -6.65 2.95
N GLN A 36 -7.02 -6.33 2.05
CA GLN A 36 -7.72 -7.36 1.27
C GLN A 36 -6.74 -8.17 0.40
N ALA A 37 -5.79 -7.52 -0.27
CA ALA A 37 -4.81 -8.16 -1.14
C ALA A 37 -3.81 -9.06 -0.38
N THR A 38 -3.50 -8.69 0.87
CA THR A 38 -2.46 -9.36 1.68
C THR A 38 -3.02 -10.29 2.75
N ALA A 39 -4.35 -10.35 2.95
CA ALA A 39 -4.99 -11.18 3.97
C ALA A 39 -4.58 -12.66 3.91
N LYS A 40 -4.38 -13.21 2.70
CA LYS A 40 -3.95 -14.59 2.49
C LYS A 40 -2.57 -14.91 3.08
N PHE A 41 -1.72 -13.91 3.30
CA PHE A 41 -0.36 -14.07 3.81
C PHE A 41 -0.29 -14.21 5.35
N HIS A 42 -1.43 -14.23 6.04
CA HIS A 42 -1.46 -14.77 7.41
C HIS A 42 -1.07 -16.26 7.43
N ASP A 43 -1.26 -16.98 6.32
CA ASP A 43 -0.67 -18.29 6.08
C ASP A 43 0.71 -18.13 5.44
N LEU A 44 1.75 -18.54 6.18
CA LEU A 44 3.14 -18.42 5.73
C LEU A 44 3.44 -19.28 4.49
N HIS A 45 2.69 -20.36 4.24
CA HIS A 45 2.83 -21.13 3.00
C HIS A 45 2.45 -20.29 1.77
N GLN A 46 1.44 -19.42 1.89
CA GLN A 46 1.04 -18.52 0.81
C GLN A 46 2.10 -17.44 0.56
N THR A 47 2.78 -17.00 1.61
CA THR A 47 3.91 -16.06 1.54
C THR A 47 5.06 -16.64 0.75
N THR A 48 5.53 -17.82 1.11
CA THR A 48 6.66 -18.46 0.42
C THR A 48 6.29 -18.90 -1.00
N SER A 49 5.07 -19.41 -1.21
CA SER A 49 4.57 -19.78 -2.55
C SER A 49 4.46 -18.57 -3.49
N ALA A 50 4.23 -17.37 -2.95
CA ALA A 50 4.19 -16.12 -3.72
C ALA A 50 5.59 -15.50 -3.93
N GLY A 51 6.67 -16.19 -3.53
CA GLY A 51 8.05 -15.75 -3.77
C GLY A 51 8.63 -14.84 -2.69
N TYR A 52 7.92 -14.63 -1.58
CA TYR A 52 8.47 -13.87 -0.45
C TYR A 52 9.34 -14.78 0.42
N ILE A 53 10.62 -14.42 0.57
CA ILE A 53 11.59 -15.19 1.34
C ILE A 53 12.07 -14.39 2.55
N ARG A 54 12.40 -15.08 3.64
CA ARG A 54 12.96 -14.46 4.85
C ARG A 54 14.35 -13.92 4.53
N LEU A 55 14.46 -12.62 4.23
CA LEU A 55 15.66 -12.04 3.64
C LEU A 55 16.32 -11.00 4.56
N LEU A 56 15.60 -9.93 4.89
CA LEU A 56 16.09 -8.94 5.85
C LEU A 56 15.85 -9.47 7.27
N PRO A 57 16.71 -9.14 8.25
CA PRO A 57 16.58 -9.67 9.60
C PRO A 57 15.28 -9.20 10.29
N CYS A 58 15.05 -9.75 11.47
CA CYS A 58 14.11 -9.15 12.39
C CYS A 58 14.75 -7.86 12.92
N PHE A 59 14.04 -6.74 12.81
CA PHE A 59 14.50 -5.45 13.34
C PHE A 59 13.70 -5.01 14.55
N ASP A 60 14.38 -4.35 15.48
CA ASP A 60 13.78 -3.60 16.56
C ASP A 60 14.69 -2.43 16.95
N LEU A 61 14.18 -1.62 17.88
CA LEU A 61 14.94 -0.54 18.48
C LEU A 61 14.61 -0.47 19.99
N PRO A 62 15.58 -0.78 20.87
CA PRO A 62 15.38 -0.72 22.32
C PRO A 62 14.83 0.64 22.78
N GLY A 63 13.80 0.58 23.62
CA GLY A 63 13.09 1.78 24.12
C GLY A 63 12.11 2.41 23.13
N VAL A 64 12.04 1.94 21.88
CA VAL A 64 11.13 2.47 20.85
C VAL A 64 10.08 1.46 20.42
N GLY A 65 10.46 0.25 20.00
CA GLY A 65 9.49 -0.68 19.44
C GLY A 65 10.10 -1.78 18.58
N GLY A 66 9.30 -2.81 18.31
CA GLY A 66 9.62 -3.82 17.31
C GLY A 66 9.24 -3.34 15.92
N MET A 67 9.97 -3.78 14.90
CA MET A 67 9.60 -3.64 13.50
C MET A 67 9.21 -5.00 12.92
N GLY A 68 9.91 -6.06 13.33
CA GLY A 68 9.56 -7.44 13.02
C GLY A 68 10.42 -8.05 11.93
N GLN A 69 10.07 -9.28 11.56
CA GLN A 69 10.74 -10.12 10.59
C GLN A 69 10.23 -9.87 9.17
N HIS A 70 11.12 -9.50 8.27
CA HIS A 70 10.80 -9.19 6.88
C HIS A 70 10.90 -10.44 5.99
N TYR A 71 9.86 -10.66 5.21
CA TYR A 71 9.83 -11.59 4.09
C TYR A 71 9.70 -10.76 2.81
N VAL A 72 10.68 -10.84 1.93
CA VAL A 72 10.84 -9.93 0.79
C VAL A 72 10.69 -10.72 -0.50
N ASN A 73 9.97 -10.16 -1.47
CA ASN A 73 9.95 -10.66 -2.83
C ASN A 73 11.00 -9.91 -3.67
N THR A 74 12.15 -10.55 -3.89
CA THR A 74 13.27 -9.91 -4.61
C THR A 74 12.98 -9.61 -6.06
N GLY A 75 12.00 -10.31 -6.67
CA GLY A 75 11.57 -10.06 -8.04
C GLY A 75 10.84 -8.72 -8.23
N MET A 76 10.44 -8.08 -7.13
CA MET A 76 9.74 -6.80 -7.12
C MET A 76 10.64 -5.63 -6.72
N LEU A 77 11.93 -5.88 -6.43
CA LEU A 77 12.88 -4.84 -6.03
C LEU A 77 13.34 -4.03 -7.26
N ASP A 78 12.45 -3.18 -7.76
CA ASP A 78 12.67 -2.27 -8.87
C ASP A 78 12.37 -0.80 -8.47
N ALA A 79 12.19 0.08 -9.46
CA ALA A 79 11.96 1.51 -9.24
C ALA A 79 10.48 1.87 -9.04
N THR A 80 9.58 0.90 -9.01
CA THR A 80 8.13 1.06 -8.96
C THR A 80 7.55 0.39 -7.73
N VAL A 81 6.41 0.88 -7.28
CA VAL A 81 5.68 0.29 -6.15
C VAL A 81 4.21 0.18 -6.51
N ASN A 82 3.59 -0.94 -6.15
CA ASN A 82 2.16 -1.14 -6.26
C ASN A 82 1.57 -1.35 -4.87
N ALA A 83 0.65 -0.48 -4.45
CA ALA A 83 0.01 -0.55 -3.15
C ALA A 83 -0.53 -1.94 -2.78
N THR A 84 -1.15 -2.68 -3.71
CA THR A 84 -1.73 -4.00 -3.40
C THR A 84 -0.75 -5.15 -3.57
N GLN A 85 0.50 -4.86 -3.93
CA GLN A 85 1.60 -5.82 -4.08
C GLN A 85 2.83 -5.22 -3.39
N PRO A 86 2.91 -5.26 -2.05
CA PRO A 86 4.06 -4.73 -1.33
C PRO A 86 5.31 -5.59 -1.58
N GLU A 87 6.49 -4.98 -1.60
CA GLU A 87 7.75 -5.72 -1.81
C GLU A 87 8.13 -6.58 -0.59
N ALA A 88 7.61 -6.25 0.60
CA ALA A 88 7.82 -7.02 1.81
C ALA A 88 6.55 -7.21 2.66
N LEU A 89 6.49 -8.39 3.30
CA LEU A 89 5.53 -8.78 4.31
C LEU A 89 6.26 -8.86 5.66
N VAL A 90 5.70 -8.25 6.69
CA VAL A 90 6.39 -8.12 7.99
C VAL A 90 5.64 -8.86 9.08
N TYR A 91 6.37 -9.71 9.79
CA TYR A 91 5.83 -10.59 10.82
C TYR A 91 6.39 -10.26 12.20
N GLU A 92 5.52 -10.10 13.19
CA GLU A 92 5.91 -10.12 14.58
C GLU A 92 6.30 -11.56 14.97
N VAL A 93 7.44 -11.70 15.65
CA VAL A 93 7.96 -12.98 16.12
C VAL A 93 7.50 -13.20 17.57
N ASP A 94 6.73 -14.26 17.81
CA ASP A 94 6.22 -14.66 19.12
C ASP A 94 6.63 -16.11 19.40
N GLY A 95 7.82 -16.29 19.97
CA GLY A 95 8.46 -17.61 20.07
C GLY A 95 8.69 -18.19 18.68
N ASN A 96 8.08 -19.35 18.39
CA ASN A 96 8.16 -20.01 17.09
C ASN A 96 7.03 -19.59 16.12
N MET A 97 6.15 -18.67 16.53
CA MET A 97 5.05 -18.20 15.70
C MET A 97 5.42 -16.90 14.97
N LEU A 98 4.95 -16.77 13.73
CA LEU A 98 5.03 -15.56 12.94
C LEU A 98 3.61 -15.03 12.72
N LYS A 99 3.36 -13.78 13.10
CA LYS A 99 2.06 -13.12 12.93
C LYS A 99 2.23 -11.97 11.96
N LEU A 100 1.48 -11.96 10.85
CA LEU A 100 1.51 -10.85 9.90
C LEU A 100 1.01 -9.58 10.60
N VAL A 101 1.82 -8.53 10.65
CA VAL A 101 1.52 -7.29 11.40
C VAL A 101 1.57 -6.04 10.52
N ALA A 102 2.35 -6.09 9.45
CA ALA A 102 2.56 -4.97 8.55
C ALA A 102 2.98 -5.44 7.15
N VAL A 103 3.05 -4.47 6.24
CA VAL A 103 3.67 -4.60 4.92
C VAL A 103 4.68 -3.48 4.77
N GLU A 104 5.63 -3.64 3.87
CA GLU A 104 6.62 -2.60 3.58
C GLU A 104 6.88 -2.53 2.08
N TYR A 105 7.03 -1.29 1.60
CA TYR A 105 7.36 -1.00 0.21
C TYR A 105 8.82 -0.64 0.11
N ILE A 106 9.53 -1.22 -0.86
CA ILE A 106 10.99 -1.14 -0.93
C ILE A 106 11.41 -0.78 -2.35
N ILE A 107 12.22 0.26 -2.47
CA ILE A 107 12.88 0.64 -3.73
C ILE A 107 14.39 0.67 -3.49
N PRO A 108 15.22 -0.12 -4.19
CA PRO A 108 16.67 -0.01 -4.08
C PRO A 108 17.16 1.39 -4.51
N LEU A 109 18.11 1.97 -3.78
CA LEU A 109 18.59 3.34 -4.02
C LEU A 109 19.19 3.51 -5.42
N ASP A 110 19.83 2.47 -5.97
CA ASP A 110 20.45 2.49 -7.30
C ASP A 110 19.43 2.45 -8.45
N LYS A 111 18.20 2.03 -8.17
CA LYS A 111 17.09 1.99 -9.14
C LYS A 111 16.32 3.31 -9.19
N TRP A 112 16.35 4.10 -8.11
CA TRP A 112 15.62 5.36 -8.05
C TRP A 112 16.40 6.51 -8.68
N GLN A 113 15.94 6.98 -9.84
CA GLN A 113 16.63 8.01 -10.63
C GLN A 113 16.10 9.44 -10.39
N SER A 114 14.99 9.59 -9.66
CA SER A 114 14.41 10.90 -9.37
C SER A 114 15.12 11.58 -8.20
N THR A 115 15.23 12.91 -8.26
CA THR A 115 15.70 13.72 -7.14
C THR A 115 14.63 13.91 -6.05
N ALA A 116 13.36 13.72 -6.39
CA ALA A 116 12.27 13.71 -5.42
C ALA A 116 12.20 12.36 -4.70
N GLN A 117 11.83 12.38 -3.41
CA GLN A 117 11.62 11.16 -2.65
C GLN A 117 10.45 10.35 -3.22
N PRO A 118 10.53 9.00 -3.23
CA PRO A 118 9.38 8.17 -3.56
C PRO A 118 8.23 8.44 -2.57
N ARG A 119 6.99 8.35 -3.05
CA ARG A 119 5.79 8.59 -2.22
C ARG A 119 4.70 7.56 -2.50
N LEU A 120 4.00 7.14 -1.46
CA LEU A 120 2.81 6.29 -1.52
C LEU A 120 1.87 6.66 -0.37
N PHE A 121 0.55 6.62 -0.61
CA PHE A 121 -0.48 7.07 0.35
C PHE A 121 -0.24 8.50 0.90
N GLY A 122 0.38 9.36 0.10
CA GLY A 122 0.74 10.72 0.52
C GLY A 122 1.88 10.78 1.55
N LYS A 123 2.59 9.67 1.80
CA LYS A 123 3.78 9.59 2.65
C LYS A 123 5.04 9.41 1.83
N GLU A 124 6.11 10.04 2.30
CA GLU A 124 7.45 9.87 1.74
C GLU A 124 8.10 8.61 2.30
N PHE A 125 8.94 7.98 1.47
CA PHE A 125 9.72 6.83 1.89
C PHE A 125 10.92 7.31 2.73
N THR A 126 11.26 6.53 3.77
CA THR A 126 12.48 6.72 4.54
C THR A 126 13.68 6.25 3.73
N ARG A 127 14.74 7.05 3.68
CA ARG A 127 16.03 6.62 3.13
C ARG A 127 16.80 5.81 4.17
N ILE A 128 17.26 4.63 3.79
CA ILE A 128 18.03 3.71 4.65
C ILE A 128 19.35 3.39 3.93
N ASP A 129 20.34 4.26 4.09
CA ASP A 129 21.64 4.11 3.40
C ASP A 129 22.40 2.84 3.81
N SER A 130 22.24 2.36 5.05
CA SER A 130 22.88 1.13 5.53
C SER A 130 22.43 -0.14 4.81
N LEU A 131 21.21 -0.13 4.25
CA LEU A 131 20.67 -1.24 3.46
C LEU A 131 20.64 -0.93 1.97
N GLY A 132 20.94 0.31 1.57
CA GLY A 132 20.82 0.74 0.19
C GLY A 132 19.35 0.81 -0.29
N LEU A 133 18.41 1.18 0.58
CA LEU A 133 16.97 1.16 0.28
C LEU A 133 16.27 2.51 0.53
N TRP A 134 15.22 2.80 -0.24
CA TRP A 134 14.07 3.57 0.22
C TRP A 134 13.02 2.59 0.76
N ALA A 135 12.42 2.89 1.91
CA ALA A 135 11.39 2.05 2.50
C ALA A 135 10.20 2.85 3.04
N LEU A 136 8.99 2.33 2.88
CA LEU A 136 7.79 2.83 3.56
C LEU A 136 7.09 1.68 4.27
N HIS A 137 7.14 1.71 5.60
CA HIS A 137 6.46 0.72 6.44
C HIS A 137 4.98 1.06 6.59
N ALA A 138 4.10 0.06 6.65
CA ALA A 138 2.67 0.27 6.87
C ALA A 138 2.06 -0.79 7.81
N TRP A 139 1.72 -0.36 9.02
CA TRP A 139 1.10 -1.14 10.10
C TRP A 139 -0.39 -1.41 9.84
N ILE A 140 -0.69 -2.20 8.80
CA ILE A 140 -2.07 -2.41 8.36
C ILE A 140 -2.83 -3.46 9.17
N TRP A 141 -2.13 -4.34 9.91
CA TRP A 141 -2.74 -5.43 10.70
C TRP A 141 -2.61 -5.22 12.20
N ARG A 142 -1.48 -4.67 12.67
CA ARG A 142 -1.25 -4.34 14.08
C ARG A 142 -1.38 -2.83 14.30
N PRO A 143 -2.31 -2.34 15.13
CA PRO A 143 -2.37 -0.92 15.45
C PRO A 143 -1.03 -0.40 15.98
N ASN A 144 -0.64 0.80 15.54
CA ASN A 144 0.55 1.48 16.02
C ASN A 144 0.15 2.83 16.64
N PRO A 145 0.29 3.01 17.96
CA PRO A 145 -0.07 4.27 18.63
C PRO A 145 0.83 5.44 18.20
N SER A 146 2.03 5.17 17.68
CA SER A 146 2.93 6.19 17.14
C SER A 146 2.52 6.65 15.73
N GLY A 147 1.78 5.81 15.00
CA GLY A 147 1.30 6.12 13.65
C GLY A 147 1.40 4.93 12.69
N ILE A 148 0.48 4.85 11.73
CA ILE A 148 0.38 3.69 10.82
C ILE A 148 1.57 3.54 9.86
N PHE A 149 2.36 4.59 9.64
CA PHE A 149 3.52 4.58 8.74
C PHE A 149 4.86 4.76 9.49
N GLU A 150 4.86 4.68 10.81
CA GLU A 150 6.11 4.75 11.58
C GLU A 150 6.96 3.50 11.36
N ASN A 151 8.28 3.64 11.40
CA ASN A 151 9.20 2.52 11.18
C ASN A 151 9.10 1.45 12.29
N TYR A 152 8.83 1.86 13.52
CA TYR A 152 8.76 0.97 14.69
C TYR A 152 7.39 1.08 15.38
N ASN A 153 6.98 0.01 16.06
CA ASN A 153 5.75 -0.03 16.83
C ASN A 153 6.03 -0.44 18.29
N PRO A 154 5.73 0.41 19.29
CA PRO A 154 5.93 0.08 20.70
C PRO A 154 5.04 -1.07 21.19
N SER A 155 3.97 -1.40 20.44
CA SER A 155 3.05 -2.50 20.74
C SER A 155 3.47 -3.83 20.12
N VAL A 156 4.60 -3.88 19.41
CA VAL A 156 5.19 -5.08 18.80
C VAL A 156 6.39 -5.51 19.62
N ARG A 157 6.50 -6.82 19.86
CA ARG A 157 7.61 -7.39 20.62
C ARG A 157 8.96 -7.12 19.96
N MET A 158 9.97 -6.95 20.81
CA MET A 158 11.37 -6.97 20.36
C MET A 158 11.68 -8.33 19.72
N CYS A 159 12.63 -8.32 18.80
CA CYS A 159 13.09 -9.50 18.12
C CYS A 159 13.81 -10.45 19.11
N PRO A 160 13.73 -11.78 18.92
CA PRO A 160 14.44 -12.71 19.79
C PRO A 160 15.95 -12.53 19.72
N GLY A 161 16.63 -12.63 20.87
CA GLY A 161 18.09 -12.58 20.93
C GLY A 161 18.70 -11.18 20.93
N HIS A 162 17.86 -10.16 21.12
CA HIS A 162 18.30 -8.83 21.56
C HIS A 162 18.63 -8.81 23.05
#